data_AF-A0A418GGC5-F1
#
_entry.id   AF-A0A418GGC5-F1
#
_cell.length_a   1.000
_cell.length_b   1.000
_cell.length_c   1.000
_cell.angle_alpha   90.00
_cell.angle_beta   90.00
_cell.angle_gamma   90.00
#
_symmetry.space_group_name_H-M   'P 1'
#
loop_
_entity.id
_entity.type
_entity.pdbx_description
1 polymer ?
#
loop_
_entity_poly.entity_id
_entity_poly.type
_entity_poly.pdbx_seq_one_letter_code
_entity_poly.pdbx_strand_id
1 'polypeptide(L)'
;MGSTSSLYAAIDLGSNSFHMLVVREVAGSIQTLTRIKRKVRLAAGLNSENALSNEAMERGWQCLRLFAERLQDIPPSQIRVVATATLRLAVNAGDFIAKAQEILGCP
;
A
#
# COMPACT_ATOMS: atom_id res chain seq x y z
N MET A 1 31.83 -13.70 5.55
CA MET A 1 30.37 -13.83 5.76
C MET A 1 29.73 -12.59 5.18
N GLY A 2 29.17 -12.70 3.98
CA GLY A 2 28.59 -11.55 3.28
C GLY A 2 27.39 -11.04 4.07
N SER A 3 27.38 -9.75 4.38
CA SER A 3 26.21 -9.07 4.95
C SER A 3 25.02 -9.33 4.02
N THR A 4 24.08 -10.17 4.45
CA THR A 4 22.80 -10.36 3.75
C THR A 4 22.05 -9.03 3.81
N SER A 5 22.02 -8.31 2.69
CA SER A 5 21.22 -7.10 2.55
C SER A 5 19.77 -7.51 2.31
N SER A 6 18.88 -7.14 3.23
CA SER A 6 17.45 -7.45 3.15
C SER A 6 16.66 -6.18 2.81
N LEU A 7 15.79 -6.26 1.79
CA LEU A 7 14.87 -5.18 1.45
C LEU A 7 13.52 -5.42 2.12
N TYR A 8 12.92 -4.35 2.63
CA TYR A 8 11.58 -4.39 3.22
C TYR A 8 10.74 -3.25 2.68
N ALA A 9 9.44 -3.49 2.55
CA ALA A 9 8.47 -2.46 2.20
C ALA A 9 7.30 -2.43 3.18
N ALA A 10 6.91 -1.22 3.58
CA ALA A 10 5.69 -0.96 4.33
C ALA A 10 4.80 -0.03 3.51
N ILE A 11 3.54 -0.42 3.33
CA ILE A 11 2.51 0.35 2.62
C ILE A 11 1.37 0.63 3.59
N ASP A 12 1.00 1.91 3.70
CA ASP A 12 -0.10 2.39 4.52
C ASP A 12 -1.19 2.97 3.63
N LEU A 13 -2.38 2.36 3.67
CA LEU A 13 -3.56 2.78 2.92
C LEU A 13 -4.43 3.66 3.81
N GLY A 14 -4.04 4.93 3.87
CA GLY A 14 -4.71 5.98 4.61
C GLY A 14 -6.00 6.49 3.94
N SER A 15 -6.88 7.08 4.75
CA SER A 15 -8.11 7.73 4.29
C SER A 15 -7.89 8.86 3.29
N ASN A 16 -6.82 9.64 3.44
CA ASN A 16 -6.51 10.78 2.58
C ASN A 16 -5.35 10.48 1.62
N SER A 17 -4.33 9.78 2.10
CA SER A 17 -3.11 9.52 1.33
C SER A 17 -2.64 8.10 1.56
N PHE A 18 -2.05 7.52 0.53
CA PHE A 18 -1.31 6.28 0.65
C PHE A 18 0.17 6.59 0.80
N HIS A 19 0.85 5.81 1.61
CA HIS A 19 2.28 5.94 1.85
C HIS A 19 2.98 4.61 1.55
N MET A 20 4.20 4.70 1.03
CA MET A 20 5.10 3.57 0.90
C MET A 20 6.48 3.95 1.43
N LEU A 21 7.07 3.06 2.19
CA LEU A 21 8.43 3.16 2.70
C LEU A 21 9.17 1.89 2.31
N VAL A 22 10.28 2.05 1.59
CA VAL A 22 11.22 0.97 1.29
C VAL A 22 12.51 1.22 2.07
N VAL A 23 12.95 0.21 2.79
CA VAL A 23 14.20 0.25 3.56
C VAL A 23 15.09 -0.93 3.20
N ARG A 24 16.38 -0.76 3.46
CA ARG A 24 17.39 -1.79 3.39
C ARG A 24 18.00 -1.99 4.76
N GLU A 25 18.05 -3.23 5.21
CA GLU A 25 18.85 -3.61 6.37
C GLU A 25 20.24 -4.06 5.92
N VAL A 26 21.29 -3.48 6.49
CA VAL A 26 22.68 -3.85 6.26
C VAL A 26 23.37 -3.94 7.62
N ALA A 27 23.80 -5.15 8.00
CA ALA A 27 24.50 -5.41 9.27
C ALA A 27 23.78 -4.80 10.49
N GLY A 28 22.46 -4.98 10.59
CA GLY A 28 21.62 -4.44 11.67
C GLY A 28 21.31 -2.94 11.59
N SER A 29 21.82 -2.23 10.58
CA SER A 29 21.51 -0.82 10.33
C SER A 29 20.41 -0.69 9.27
N ILE A 30 19.41 0.14 9.54
CA ILE A 30 18.30 0.41 8.62
C ILE A 30 18.57 1.68 7.82
N GLN A 31 18.56 1.57 6.49
CA GLN A 31 18.69 2.69 5.56
C GLN A 31 17.38 2.87 4.79
N THR A 32 16.84 4.09 4.78
CA THR A 32 15.67 4.40 3.95
C THR A 32 16.11 4.56 2.50
N LEU A 33 15.54 3.76 1.59
CA LEU A 33 15.80 3.87 0.16
C LEU A 33 14.78 4.75 -0.55
N THR A 34 13.50 4.62 -0.19
CA THR A 34 12.43 5.33 -0.87
C THR A 34 11.29 5.60 0.09
N ARG A 35 10.74 6.82 -0.01
CA ARG A 35 9.52 7.23 0.69
C ARG A 35 8.60 7.89 -0.32
N ILE A 36 7.42 7.29 -0.54
CA ILE A 36 6.40 7.84 -1.43
C ILE A 36 5.18 8.21 -0.62
N LYS A 37 4.60 9.37 -0.90
CA LYS A 37 3.31 9.80 -0.39
C LYS A 37 2.45 10.30 -1.53
N ARG A 38 1.25 9.72 -1.67
CA ARG A 38 0.30 10.11 -2.71
C ARG A 38 -1.07 10.40 -2.13
N LYS A 39 -1.63 11.56 -2.48
CA LYS A 39 -3.02 11.90 -2.15
C LYS A 39 -3.95 11.06 -3.02
N VAL A 40 -4.76 10.22 -2.38
CA VAL A 40 -5.77 9.36 -3.03
C VAL A 40 -7.18 9.87 -2.70
N ARG A 41 -7.35 10.42 -1.48
CA ARG A 41 -8.63 10.88 -0.92
C ARG A 41 -9.69 9.79 -1.00
N LEU A 42 -9.38 8.63 -0.43
CA LEU A 42 -10.28 7.49 -0.41
C LEU A 42 -11.55 7.82 0.39
N ALA A 43 -11.41 8.50 1.54
CA ALA A 43 -12.52 8.94 2.38
C ALA A 43 -13.49 9.90 1.67
N ALA A 44 -13.00 10.73 0.74
CA ALA A 44 -13.84 11.64 -0.02
C ALA A 44 -14.78 10.91 -0.99
N GLY A 45 -14.51 9.63 -1.28
CA GLY A 45 -15.38 8.78 -2.07
C GLY A 45 -16.31 7.90 -1.27
N LEU A 46 -16.32 8.00 0.06
CA LEU A 46 -17.21 7.24 0.94
C LEU A 46 -18.54 8.00 1.05
N ASN A 47 -19.64 7.38 0.63
CA ASN A 47 -20.97 7.98 0.71
C ASN A 47 -21.61 7.77 2.11
N SER A 48 -22.85 8.25 2.29
CA SER A 48 -23.61 8.12 3.54
C SER A 48 -23.93 6.68 3.95
N GLU A 49 -23.88 5.74 3.01
CA GLU A 49 -24.09 4.30 3.24
C GLU A 49 -22.78 3.55 3.50
N ASN A 50 -21.67 4.28 3.65
CA ASN A 50 -20.33 3.74 3.72
C ASN A 50 -19.93 2.90 2.48
N ALA A 51 -20.45 3.21 1.30
CA ALA A 51 -19.95 2.63 0.06
C ALA A 51 -18.88 3.53 -0.56
N LEU A 52 -17.78 2.94 -1.00
CA LEU A 52 -16.77 3.63 -1.80
C LEU A 52 -17.25 3.77 -3.24
N SER A 53 -17.18 4.99 -3.76
CA SER A 53 -17.36 5.28 -5.19
C SER A 53 -16.28 4.60 -6.04
N ASN A 54 -16.66 4.18 -7.24
CA ASN A 54 -15.77 3.58 -8.22
C ASN A 54 -14.56 4.48 -8.54
N GLU A 55 -14.78 5.78 -8.62
CA GLU A 55 -13.74 6.77 -8.87
C GLU A 55 -12.68 6.79 -7.76
N ALA A 56 -13.09 6.65 -6.49
CA ALA A 56 -12.16 6.59 -5.38
C ALA A 56 -11.38 5.28 -5.34
N MET A 57 -12.04 4.17 -5.67
CA MET A 57 -11.38 2.88 -5.80
C MET A 57 -10.34 2.89 -6.94
N GLU A 58 -10.70 3.41 -8.12
CA GLU A 58 -9.77 3.49 -9.26
C GLU A 58 -8.56 4.38 -8.94
N ARG A 59 -8.75 5.53 -8.28
CA ARG A 59 -7.61 6.35 -7.81
C ARG A 59 -6.71 5.59 -6.86
N GLY A 60 -7.29 4.79 -5.97
CA GLY A 60 -6.56 3.93 -5.05
C GLY A 60 -5.74 2.89 -5.80
N TRP A 61 -6.36 2.14 -6.71
CA TRP A 61 -5.70 1.11 -7.51
C TRP A 61 -4.61 1.66 -8.42
N GLN A 62 -4.82 2.82 -9.04
CA GLN A 62 -3.77 3.51 -9.81
C GLN A 62 -2.56 3.86 -8.94
N CYS A 63 -2.78 4.29 -7.69
CA CYS A 63 -1.69 4.51 -6.75
C CYS A 63 -0.96 3.21 -6.41
N LEU A 64 -1.69 2.10 -6.24
CA LEU A 64 -1.10 0.79 -5.94
C LEU A 64 -0.27 0.23 -7.11
N ARG A 65 -0.70 0.44 -8.36
CA ARG A 65 0.08 0.03 -9.55
C ARG A 65 1.47 0.68 -9.56
N LEU A 66 1.55 1.95 -9.17
CA LEU A 66 2.83 2.67 -9.05
C LEU A 66 3.68 2.19 -7.87
N PHE A 67 3.04 1.69 -6.81
CA PHE A 67 3.78 1.06 -5.72
C PHE A 67 4.31 -0.30 -6.16
N ALA A 68 3.53 -1.10 -6.87
CA ALA A 68 3.94 -2.41 -7.38
C ALA A 68 5.23 -2.34 -8.23
N GLU A 69 5.39 -1.29 -9.05
CA GLU A 69 6.64 -1.04 -9.79
C GLU A 69 7.89 -0.93 -8.89
N ARG A 70 7.73 -0.51 -7.63
CA ARG A 70 8.83 -0.36 -6.64
C ARG A 70 9.01 -1.58 -5.75
N LEU A 71 8.10 -2.54 -5.82
CA LEU A 71 8.13 -3.76 -5.01
C LEU A 71 8.78 -4.94 -5.75
N GLN A 72 9.11 -4.80 -7.04
CA GLN A 72 9.58 -5.92 -7.88
C GLN A 72 10.80 -6.67 -7.33
N ASP A 73 11.71 -5.96 -6.64
CA ASP A 73 12.93 -6.53 -6.06
C ASP A 73 12.78 -6.95 -4.58
N ILE A 74 11.57 -6.86 -4.02
CA ILE A 74 11.30 -7.09 -2.61
C ILE A 74 10.52 -8.41 -2.47
N PRO A 75 11.06 -9.40 -1.74
CA PRO A 75 10.33 -10.65 -1.49
C PRO A 75 8.97 -10.38 -0.85
N PRO A 76 7.87 -11.05 -1.29
CA PRO A 76 6.53 -10.81 -0.74
C PRO A 76 6.43 -10.98 0.79
N SER A 77 7.24 -11.86 1.37
CA SER A 77 7.33 -12.06 2.83
C SER A 77 7.86 -10.85 3.60
N GLN A 78 8.51 -9.91 2.91
CA GLN A 78 9.09 -8.68 3.44
C GLN A 78 8.27 -7.43 3.09
N ILE A 79 7.10 -7.62 2.47
CA ILE A 79 6.14 -6.56 2.18
C ILE A 79 5.01 -6.62 3.21
N ARG A 80 4.68 -5.48 3.81
CA ARG A 80 3.52 -5.34 4.68
C ARG A 80 2.63 -4.22 4.19
N VAL A 81 1.36 -4.53 3.98
CA VAL A 81 0.32 -3.57 3.59
C VAL A 81 -0.68 -3.47 4.73
N VAL A 82 -1.00 -2.25 5.14
CA VAL A 82 -1.94 -1.99 6.23
C VAL A 82 -2.98 -0.99 5.75
N ALA A 83 -4.25 -1.30 5.94
CA ALA A 83 -5.36 -0.41 5.66
C ALA A 83 -5.93 0.20 6.96
N THR A 84 -6.28 1.48 6.90
CA THR A 84 -6.77 2.22 8.07
C THR A 84 -8.30 2.45 8.04
N ALA A 85 -8.78 3.61 8.48
CA ALA A 85 -10.17 3.84 8.87
C ALA A 85 -11.18 3.68 7.72
N THR A 86 -10.91 4.25 6.54
CA THR A 86 -11.90 4.25 5.45
C THR A 86 -12.24 2.84 4.96
N LEU A 87 -11.24 1.97 4.79
CA LEU A 87 -11.48 0.60 4.33
C LEU A 87 -12.11 -0.28 5.42
N ARG A 88 -11.97 0.07 6.71
CA ARG A 88 -12.72 -0.62 7.78
C ARG A 88 -14.20 -0.26 7.81
N LEU A 89 -14.55 0.96 7.41
CA LEU A 89 -15.93 1.42 7.37
C LEU A 89 -16.64 0.99 6.08
N ALA A 90 -15.91 0.88 4.98
CA ALA A 90 -16.51 0.68 3.67
C ALA A 90 -17.16 -0.70 3.50
N VAL A 91 -18.44 -0.74 3.15
CA VAL A 91 -19.19 -2.00 2.98
C VAL A 91 -18.69 -2.83 1.79
N ASN A 92 -18.14 -2.16 0.77
CA ASN A 92 -17.52 -2.75 -0.41
C ASN A 92 -15.97 -2.73 -0.35
N ALA A 93 -15.38 -2.69 0.84
CA ALA A 93 -13.93 -2.76 1.01
C ALA A 93 -13.34 -4.06 0.45
N GLY A 94 -14.10 -5.15 0.47
CA GLY A 94 -13.67 -6.44 -0.08
C GLY A 94 -13.28 -6.34 -1.56
N ASP A 95 -14.07 -5.64 -2.37
CA ASP A 95 -13.80 -5.44 -3.79
C ASP A 95 -12.49 -4.65 -4.00
N PHE A 96 -12.30 -3.60 -3.18
CA PHE A 96 -11.07 -2.82 -3.20
C PHE A 96 -9.85 -3.66 -2.83
N ILE A 97 -9.94 -4.45 -1.77
CA ILE A 97 -8.85 -5.27 -1.23
C ILE A 97 -8.48 -6.39 -2.19
N ALA A 98 -9.46 -7.11 -2.74
CA ALA A 98 -9.21 -8.18 -3.70
C ALA A 98 -8.40 -7.68 -4.91
N LYS A 99 -8.83 -6.55 -5.48
CA LYS A 99 -8.09 -5.91 -6.59
C LYS A 99 -6.73 -5.36 -6.16
N ALA A 100 -6.61 -4.84 -4.94
CA ALA A 100 -5.34 -4.39 -4.39
C ALA A 100 -4.33 -5.53 -4.24
N GLN A 101 -4.76 -6.69 -3.78
CA GLN A 101 -3.93 -7.90 -3.66
C GLN A 101 -3.46 -8.39 -5.03
N GLU A 102 -4.33 -8.40 -6.04
CA GLU A 102 -3.93 -8.70 -7.42
C GLU A 102 -2.85 -7.74 -7.95
N ILE A 103 -2.97 -6.44 -7.64
CA ILE A 103 -2.02 -5.41 -8.11
C ILE A 103 -0.66 -5.53 -7.41
N LEU A 104 -0.67 -5.76 -6.09
CA LEU A 104 0.56 -5.77 -5.29
C LEU A 104 1.25 -7.14 -5.24
N GLY A 105 0.53 -8.22 -5.59
CA GLY A 105 1.05 -9.58 -5.52
C GLY A 105 1.30 -10.07 -4.09
N CYS A 106 0.68 -9.43 -3.10
CA CYS A 106 0.81 -9.77 -1.68
C CYS A 106 -0.54 -9.64 -0.95
N PRO A 107 -0.74 -10.40 0.13
CA PRO A 107 -1.98 -10.39 0.91
C PRO A 107 -2.22 -9.08 1.68
#